data_AF-A0AAW8WNC4-F1
#
_entry.id   AF-A0AAW8WNC4-F1
#
_cell.length_a   1.000
_cell.length_b   1.000
_cell.length_c   1.000
_cell.angle_alpha   90.00
_cell.angle_beta   90.00
_cell.angle_gamma   90.00
#
_symmetry.space_group_name_H-M   'P 1'
#
loop_
_entity.id
_entity.type
_entity.pdbx_description
1 polymer ?
#
loop_
_entity_poly.entity_id
_entity_poly.type
_entity_poly.pdbx_seq_one_letter_code
_entity_poly.pdbx_strand_id
1 'polypeptide(L)'
;MMIELKHTVPVKELLSIPFPKTEETSFFLVDIKSYLEDLKREIKLYENNEDWHKDHITSVWASTNPEEALKQMKNFQSEYGLIMLGDGMDPECYLHTLTKTEMQAMAELKPWELDSKASEYCAKLAKICLDNADSDCVDVQKAMPSKYSPSVLKSDIQLDLC
;
A
#
# COMPACT_ATOMS: atom_id res chain seq x y z
N MET A 1 0.06 -13.44 14.83
CA MET A 1 1.31 -13.19 14.09
C MET A 1 1.88 -11.86 14.57
N MET A 2 3.15 -11.80 14.95
CA MET A 2 3.81 -10.54 15.36
C MET A 2 4.83 -10.21 14.28
N ILE A 3 4.57 -9.14 13.53
CA ILE A 3 5.48 -8.62 12.50
C ILE A 3 6.35 -7.56 13.18
N GLU A 4 7.66 -7.71 13.08
CA GLU A 4 8.61 -6.70 13.56
C GLU A 4 8.83 -5.66 12.46
N LEU A 5 8.16 -4.51 12.62
CA LEU A 5 8.29 -3.40 11.68
C LEU A 5 9.59 -2.63 11.94
N LYS A 6 10.26 -2.26 10.86
CA LYS A 6 11.52 -1.54 10.82
C LYS A 6 11.29 -0.16 10.22
N HIS A 7 11.90 0.82 10.86
CA HIS A 7 11.92 2.19 10.36
C HIS A 7 12.85 2.27 9.14
N THR A 8 12.25 2.34 7.94
CA THR A 8 12.96 2.39 6.66
C THR A 8 13.06 3.80 6.08
N VAL A 9 12.18 4.71 6.49
CA VAL A 9 12.13 6.09 5.98
C VAL A 9 11.51 7.04 7.02
N PRO A 10 12.07 8.25 7.22
CA PRO A 10 11.44 9.26 8.07
C PRO A 10 10.09 9.72 7.48
N VAL A 11 8.99 9.55 8.22
CA VAL A 11 7.63 9.91 7.73
C VAL A 11 7.51 11.36 7.26
N LYS A 12 8.22 12.30 7.91
CA LYS A 12 8.22 13.71 7.50
C LYS A 12 8.84 13.91 6.12
N GLU A 13 9.92 13.20 5.81
CA GLU A 13 10.57 13.25 4.49
C GLU A 13 9.69 12.56 3.44
N LEU A 14 9.16 11.39 3.78
CA LEU A 14 8.22 10.64 2.92
C LEU A 14 7.02 11.51 2.51
N LEU A 15 6.37 12.16 3.46
CA LEU A 15 5.18 12.99 3.19
C LEU A 15 5.50 14.30 2.47
N SER A 16 6.74 14.79 2.56
CA SER A 16 7.20 16.01 1.88
C SER A 16 7.27 15.86 0.36
N ILE A 17 7.39 14.64 -0.15
CA ILE A 17 7.42 14.37 -1.59
C ILE A 17 5.96 14.30 -2.10
N PRO A 18 5.55 15.20 -3.00
CA PRO A 18 4.21 15.16 -3.58
C PRO A 18 4.05 13.90 -4.44
N PHE A 19 2.85 13.32 -4.45
CA PHE A 19 2.53 12.28 -5.42
C PHE A 19 2.65 12.82 -6.84
N PRO A 20 3.12 11.99 -7.79
CA PRO A 20 3.21 12.40 -9.18
C PRO A 20 1.80 12.59 -9.74
N LYS A 21 1.62 13.58 -10.62
CA LYS A 21 0.38 13.71 -11.39
C LYS A 21 0.42 12.75 -12.57
N THR A 22 -0.16 11.58 -12.39
CA THR A 22 -0.29 10.55 -13.42
C THR A 22 -1.77 10.38 -13.79
N GLU A 23 -2.04 9.89 -15.00
CA GLU A 23 -3.39 9.53 -15.44
C GLU A 23 -3.66 8.03 -15.25
N GLU A 24 -2.62 7.22 -15.07
CA GLU A 24 -2.68 5.74 -15.14
C GLU A 24 -2.37 5.04 -13.82
N THR A 25 -1.94 5.77 -12.79
CA THR A 25 -1.54 5.19 -11.50
C THR A 25 -1.97 6.07 -10.34
N SER A 26 -2.67 5.48 -9.41
CA SER A 26 -3.01 6.11 -8.14
C SER A 26 -2.15 5.55 -7.01
N PHE A 27 -1.96 6.35 -5.95
CA PHE A 27 -1.03 6.06 -4.87
C PHE A 27 -1.69 6.16 -3.49
N PHE A 28 -1.35 5.23 -2.62
CA PHE A 28 -1.56 5.37 -1.17
C PHE A 28 -0.26 5.17 -0.42
N LEU A 29 0.00 6.06 0.55
CA LEU A 29 0.97 5.82 1.60
C LEU A 29 0.24 5.28 2.82
N VAL A 30 0.73 4.15 3.33
CA VAL A 30 0.05 3.37 4.35
C VAL A 30 0.95 3.19 5.58
N ASP A 31 0.41 3.43 6.76
CA ASP A 31 0.97 3.03 8.05
C ASP A 31 0.68 1.55 8.29
N ILE A 32 1.72 0.70 8.22
CA ILE A 32 1.54 -0.75 8.22
C ILE A 32 1.04 -1.25 9.56
N LYS A 33 1.48 -0.62 10.65
CA LYS A 33 1.00 -0.98 11.99
C LYS A 33 -0.51 -0.82 12.09
N SER A 34 -1.03 0.33 11.66
CA SER A 34 -2.45 0.64 11.69
C SER A 34 -3.23 -0.20 10.69
N TYR A 35 -2.67 -0.46 9.51
CA TYR A 35 -3.27 -1.34 8.51
C TYR A 35 -3.43 -2.79 9.01
N LEU A 36 -2.43 -3.34 9.70
CA LEU A 36 -2.52 -4.67 10.32
C LEU A 36 -3.61 -4.72 11.40
N GLU A 37 -3.85 -3.64 12.14
CA GLU A 37 -4.95 -3.56 13.11
C GLU A 37 -6.31 -3.46 12.41
N ASP A 38 -6.39 -2.72 11.31
CA ASP A 38 -7.60 -2.65 10.47
C ASP A 38 -7.95 -4.03 9.91
N LEU A 39 -6.99 -4.77 9.34
CA LEU A 39 -7.21 -6.14 8.86
C LEU A 39 -7.74 -7.06 9.97
N LYS A 40 -7.12 -7.04 11.16
CA LYS A 40 -7.57 -7.85 12.30
C LYS A 40 -8.97 -7.47 12.77
N ARG A 41 -9.30 -6.18 12.78
CA ARG A 41 -10.63 -5.68 13.13
C ARG A 41 -11.67 -6.23 12.16
N GLU A 42 -11.43 -6.12 10.86
CA GLU A 42 -12.37 -6.60 9.84
C GLU A 42 -12.60 -8.12 9.92
N ILE A 43 -11.53 -8.91 10.12
CA ILE A 43 -11.65 -10.37 10.34
C ILE A 43 -12.56 -10.67 11.52
N LYS A 44 -12.39 -9.96 12.64
CA LYS A 44 -13.21 -10.17 13.84
C LYS A 44 -14.68 -9.79 13.63
N LEU A 45 -14.95 -8.70 12.91
CA LEU A 45 -16.33 -8.29 12.59
C LEU A 45 -17.02 -9.35 11.72
N TYR A 46 -16.31 -9.91 10.75
CA TYR A 46 -16.80 -11.02 9.93
C TYR A 46 -17.18 -12.25 10.75
N GLU A 47 -16.26 -12.70 11.62
CA GLU A 47 -16.46 -13.86 12.49
C GLU A 47 -17.69 -13.69 13.41
N ASN A 48 -17.99 -12.45 13.79
CA ASN A 48 -19.12 -12.10 14.64
C ASN A 48 -20.45 -11.88 13.87
N ASN A 49 -20.46 -11.97 12.53
CA ASN A 49 -21.58 -11.57 11.68
C ASN A 49 -22.05 -10.11 11.92
N GLU A 50 -21.12 -9.21 12.25
CA GLU A 50 -21.40 -7.78 12.39
C GLU A 50 -21.40 -7.11 11.00
N ASP A 51 -22.30 -6.15 10.77
CA ASP A 51 -22.31 -5.37 9.54
C ASP A 51 -21.08 -4.45 9.52
N TRP A 52 -20.11 -4.81 8.70
CA TRP A 52 -18.89 -4.06 8.45
C TRP A 52 -19.08 -3.11 7.27
N HIS A 53 -19.44 -1.86 7.55
CA HIS A 53 -19.29 -0.85 6.50
C HIS A 53 -17.80 -0.73 6.13
N LYS A 54 -17.53 -0.50 4.84
CA LYS A 54 -16.21 -0.45 4.17
C LYS A 54 -15.33 0.73 4.62
N ASP A 55 -15.42 1.09 5.89
CA ASP A 55 -14.88 2.30 6.46
C ASP A 55 -13.34 2.22 6.53
N HIS A 56 -12.79 1.02 6.77
CA HIS A 56 -11.34 0.84 6.95
C HIS A 56 -10.71 -0.01 5.85
N ILE A 57 -11.34 -1.11 5.44
CA ILE A 57 -10.87 -1.94 4.34
C ILE A 57 -11.93 -1.96 3.24
N THR A 58 -11.45 -1.80 2.01
CA THR A 58 -12.21 -1.91 0.78
C THR A 58 -11.53 -2.92 -0.14
N SER A 59 -12.05 -3.09 -1.34
CA SER A 59 -11.42 -3.88 -2.37
C SER A 59 -11.47 -3.13 -3.70
N VAL A 60 -10.45 -3.34 -4.51
CA VAL A 60 -10.45 -2.93 -5.93
C VAL A 60 -11.63 -3.61 -6.65
N TRP A 61 -12.01 -4.79 -6.19
CA TRP A 61 -13.12 -5.61 -6.68
C TRP A 61 -14.34 -5.56 -5.75
N ALA A 62 -15.39 -6.31 -6.06
CA ALA A 62 -16.58 -6.40 -5.21
C ALA A 62 -16.44 -7.32 -3.98
N SER A 63 -15.26 -7.91 -3.74
CA SER A 63 -15.03 -8.86 -2.64
C SER A 63 -13.79 -8.55 -1.82
N THR A 64 -13.96 -8.46 -0.50
CA THR A 64 -12.86 -8.31 0.46
C THR A 64 -12.38 -9.66 1.00
N ASN A 65 -11.10 -9.77 1.33
CA ASN A 65 -10.48 -10.91 1.99
C ASN A 65 -9.32 -10.46 2.90
N PRO A 66 -9.62 -9.89 4.08
CA PRO A 66 -8.60 -9.40 5.00
C PRO A 66 -7.74 -10.51 5.62
N GLU A 67 -8.24 -11.74 5.73
CA GLU A 67 -7.48 -12.89 6.27
C GLU A 67 -6.29 -13.26 5.38
N GLU A 68 -6.53 -13.39 4.08
CA GLU A 68 -5.47 -13.74 3.13
C GLU A 68 -4.44 -12.61 3.02
N ALA A 69 -4.88 -11.35 2.99
CA ALA A 69 -3.98 -10.20 3.04
C ALA A 69 -3.11 -10.23 4.30
N LEU A 70 -3.71 -10.43 5.47
CA LEU A 70 -2.98 -10.52 6.74
C LEU A 70 -1.94 -11.64 6.72
N LYS A 71 -2.26 -12.80 6.12
CA LYS A 71 -1.34 -13.93 5.98
C LYS A 71 -0.16 -13.61 5.04
N GLN A 72 -0.41 -12.87 3.97
CA GLN A 72 0.63 -12.46 3.03
C GLN A 72 1.59 -11.42 3.63
N MET A 73 1.11 -10.57 4.55
CA MET A 73 1.93 -9.59 5.27
C MET A 73 2.99 -10.20 6.21
N LYS A 74 3.08 -11.52 6.36
CA LYS A 74 3.98 -12.21 7.32
C LYS A 74 5.45 -11.78 7.26
N ASN A 75 5.93 -11.37 6.08
CA ASN A 75 7.31 -10.95 5.85
C ASN A 75 7.45 -9.43 5.61
N PHE A 76 6.34 -8.68 5.67
CA PHE A 76 6.34 -7.25 5.38
C PHE A 76 6.91 -6.45 6.55
N GLN A 77 8.19 -6.11 6.50
CA GLN A 77 8.90 -5.50 7.64
C GLN A 77 9.01 -3.97 7.57
N SER A 78 8.57 -3.30 6.49
CA SER A 78 8.64 -1.85 6.40
C SER A 78 7.55 -1.19 7.26
N GLU A 79 7.90 -0.19 8.08
CA GLU A 79 6.92 0.56 8.92
C GLU A 79 5.82 1.23 8.08
N TYR A 80 6.20 1.69 6.89
CA TYR A 80 5.31 2.30 5.92
C TYR A 80 5.33 1.51 4.61
N GLY A 81 4.25 1.55 3.86
CA GLY A 81 4.18 0.97 2.52
C GLY A 81 3.59 1.93 1.49
N LEU A 82 3.88 1.66 0.23
CA LEU A 82 3.33 2.37 -0.91
C LEU A 82 2.44 1.43 -1.71
N ILE A 83 1.16 1.75 -1.81
CA ILE A 83 0.28 1.08 -2.77
C ILE A 83 0.35 1.84 -4.08
N MET A 84 0.54 1.10 -5.17
CA MET A 84 0.37 1.58 -6.54
C MET A 84 -0.81 0.82 -7.14
N LEU A 85 -1.85 1.56 -7.51
CA LEU A 85 -3.04 1.03 -8.18
C LEU A 85 -3.00 1.49 -9.64
N GLY A 86 -2.86 0.54 -10.56
CA GLY A 86 -2.99 0.82 -11.99
C GLY A 86 -4.41 1.23 -12.38
N ASP A 87 -4.55 1.95 -13.48
CA ASP A 87 -5.85 2.17 -14.13
C ASP A 87 -6.19 1.03 -15.09
N GLY A 88 -7.48 0.83 -15.38
CA GLY A 88 -7.95 -0.12 -16.39
C GLY A 88 -9.00 -1.13 -15.91
N MET A 89 -9.31 -2.10 -16.78
CA MET A 89 -10.33 -3.13 -16.51
C MET A 89 -9.88 -4.24 -15.57
N ASP A 90 -8.56 -4.42 -15.41
CA ASP A 90 -7.95 -5.40 -14.50
C ASP A 90 -6.76 -4.74 -13.78
N PRO A 91 -7.04 -3.77 -12.89
CA PRO A 91 -6.00 -2.97 -12.30
C PRO A 91 -5.21 -3.78 -11.27
N GLU A 92 -3.91 -3.89 -11.51
CA GLU A 92 -2.98 -4.47 -10.55
C GLU A 92 -2.83 -3.53 -9.34
N CYS A 93 -2.82 -4.12 -8.14
CA CYS A 93 -2.72 -3.38 -6.89
C CYS A 93 -1.83 -4.12 -5.89
N TYR A 94 -0.62 -3.58 -5.72
CA TYR A 94 0.38 -4.14 -4.81
C TYR A 94 0.78 -3.11 -3.76
N LEU A 95 0.92 -3.58 -2.52
CA LEU A 95 1.53 -2.86 -1.42
C LEU A 95 3.02 -3.18 -1.42
N HIS A 96 3.85 -2.18 -1.72
CA HIS A 96 5.30 -2.30 -1.77
C HIS A 96 5.93 -1.85 -0.45
N THR A 97 6.95 -2.59 -0.01
CA THR A 97 7.83 -2.13 1.07
C THR A 97 8.55 -0.83 0.66
N LEU A 98 8.67 0.12 1.58
CA LEU A 98 9.43 1.35 1.34
C LEU A 98 10.91 1.15 1.69
N THR A 99 11.59 0.31 0.91
CA THR A 99 13.04 0.11 0.98
C THR A 99 13.73 0.80 -0.19
N LYS A 100 15.03 1.07 -0.08
CA LYS A 100 15.76 1.65 -1.21
C LYS A 100 15.81 0.67 -2.38
N THR A 101 16.05 -0.61 -2.11
CA THR A 101 16.11 -1.67 -3.12
C THR A 101 14.80 -1.77 -3.91
N GLU A 102 13.66 -1.84 -3.23
CA GLU A 102 12.34 -1.93 -3.87
C GLU A 102 12.08 -0.68 -4.72
N MET A 103 12.28 0.51 -4.15
CA MET A 103 12.01 1.76 -4.86
C MET A 103 12.97 1.99 -6.04
N GLN A 104 14.20 1.48 -5.97
CA GLN A 104 15.13 1.48 -7.11
C GLN A 104 14.66 0.53 -8.21
N ALA A 105 14.24 -0.69 -7.86
CA ALA A 105 13.72 -1.63 -8.83
C ALA A 105 12.50 -1.06 -9.58
N MET A 106 11.55 -0.45 -8.83
CA MET A 106 10.40 0.21 -9.43
C MET A 106 10.77 1.40 -10.32
N ALA A 107 11.83 2.15 -9.97
CA ALA A 107 12.33 3.26 -10.79
C ALA A 107 12.99 2.82 -12.10
N GLU A 108 13.43 1.57 -12.20
CA GLU A 108 14.13 1.01 -13.36
C GLU A 108 13.21 0.24 -14.32
N LEU A 109 11.94 0.06 -13.94
CA LEU A 109 10.89 -0.50 -14.78
C LEU A 109 10.76 0.28 -16.09
N LYS A 110 10.37 -0.44 -17.13
CA LYS A 110 10.21 0.15 -18.46
C LYS A 110 8.92 0.98 -18.51
N PRO A 111 8.84 1.98 -19.41
CA PRO A 111 7.67 2.85 -19.51
C PRO A 111 6.34 2.14 -19.83
N TRP A 112 6.38 0.89 -20.30
CA TRP A 112 5.19 0.07 -20.53
C TRP A 112 4.81 -0.82 -19.34
N GLU A 113 5.65 -0.88 -18.30
CA GLU A 113 5.42 -1.60 -17.05
C GLU A 113 4.96 -0.62 -15.95
N LEU A 114 5.51 0.60 -15.96
CA LEU A 114 5.15 1.65 -15.01
C LEU A 114 5.25 3.03 -15.68
N ASP A 115 4.29 3.91 -15.41
CA ASP A 115 4.32 5.28 -15.90
C ASP A 115 5.66 5.96 -15.54
N SER A 116 6.17 6.76 -16.47
CA SER A 116 7.45 7.46 -16.31
C SER A 116 7.49 8.36 -15.08
N LYS A 117 6.39 9.04 -14.73
CA LYS A 117 6.34 9.91 -13.54
C LYS A 117 6.22 9.10 -12.25
N ALA A 118 5.53 7.97 -12.29
CA ALA A 118 5.51 7.00 -11.19
C ALA A 118 6.93 6.44 -10.93
N SER A 119 7.66 6.10 -12.01
CA SER A 119 9.05 5.66 -11.95
C SER A 119 9.97 6.75 -11.37
N GLU A 120 9.83 8.00 -11.81
CA GLU A 120 10.56 9.14 -11.24
C GLU A 120 10.23 9.39 -9.75
N TYR A 121 8.99 9.14 -9.34
CA TYR A 121 8.58 9.23 -7.94
C TYR A 121 9.27 8.15 -7.09
N CYS A 122 9.28 6.90 -7.57
CA CYS A 122 10.04 5.82 -6.93
C CYS A 122 11.54 6.14 -6.84
N ALA A 123 12.12 6.75 -7.88
CA ALA A 123 13.51 7.20 -7.87
C ALA A 123 13.81 8.27 -6.80
N LYS A 124 12.82 9.10 -6.44
CA LYS A 124 12.93 10.08 -5.34
C LYS A 124 12.83 9.38 -3.99
N LEU A 125 11.89 8.44 -3.84
CA LEU A 125 11.72 7.65 -2.63
C LEU A 125 12.97 6.81 -2.32
N ALA A 126 13.57 6.19 -3.34
CA ALA A 126 14.81 5.42 -3.22
C ALA A 126 15.98 6.20 -2.58
N LYS A 127 16.01 7.54 -2.70
CA LYS A 127 17.07 8.38 -2.14
C LYS A 127 16.93 8.60 -0.63
N ILE A 128 15.73 8.42 -0.08
CA ILE A 128 15.43 8.66 1.35
C ILE A 128 15.17 7.36 2.12
N CYS A 129 14.96 6.24 1.42
CA CYS A 129 14.73 4.93 2.04
C CYS A 129 16.05 4.25 2.46
N LEU A 130 15.95 3.38 3.46
CA LEU A 130 17.00 2.50 3.96
C LEU A 130 16.70 1.04 3.56
N ASP A 131 17.75 0.21 3.48
CA ASP A 131 17.67 -1.23 3.18
C ASP A 131 17.81 -2.10 4.43
N ASN A 132 17.21 -1.67 5.55
CA ASN A 132 17.22 -2.46 6.79
C ASN A 132 16.05 -3.46 6.88
N ALA A 133 15.10 -3.42 5.94
CA ALA A 133 14.03 -4.41 5.74
C ALA A 133 14.19 -5.10 4.38
N ASP A 134 13.59 -6.29 4.23
CA ASP A 134 13.60 -7.01 2.96
C ASP A 134 12.71 -6.29 1.92
N SER A 135 13.14 -6.36 0.65
CA SER A 135 12.35 -5.94 -0.51
C SER A 135 11.23 -6.95 -0.74
N ASP A 136 10.00 -6.52 -0.56
CA ASP A 136 8.81 -7.35 -0.75
C ASP A 136 7.63 -6.52 -1.26
N CYS A 137 6.66 -7.20 -1.88
CA CYS A 137 5.38 -6.64 -2.25
C CYS A 137 4.25 -7.65 -1.99
N VAL A 138 3.07 -7.14 -1.64
CA VAL A 138 1.90 -7.94 -1.28
C VAL A 138 0.72 -7.55 -2.16
N ASP A 139 0.02 -8.53 -2.71
CA ASP A 139 -1.24 -8.29 -3.43
C ASP A 139 -2.32 -7.87 -2.41
N VAL A 140 -2.81 -6.64 -2.56
CA VAL A 140 -3.80 -6.05 -1.66
C VAL A 140 -5.12 -5.74 -2.37
N GLN A 141 -5.36 -6.27 -3.58
CA GLN A 141 -6.57 -6.00 -4.35
C GLN A 141 -7.87 -6.31 -3.57
N LYS A 142 -7.84 -7.34 -2.73
CA LYS A 142 -8.99 -7.77 -1.91
C LYS A 142 -8.98 -7.17 -0.49
N ALA A 143 -8.04 -6.31 -0.15
CA ALA A 143 -7.95 -5.74 1.18
C ALA A 143 -7.28 -4.37 1.16
N MET A 144 -7.63 -3.53 0.20
CA MET A 144 -7.09 -2.17 0.14
C MET A 144 -7.54 -1.37 1.36
N PRO A 145 -6.68 -0.51 1.93
CA PRO A 145 -7.16 0.46 2.88
C PRO A 145 -8.16 1.41 2.20
N SER A 146 -9.31 1.62 2.83
CA SER A 146 -10.24 2.66 2.43
C SER A 146 -9.59 4.04 2.60
N LYS A 147 -9.96 5.03 1.78
CA LYS A 147 -9.42 6.40 1.92
C LYS A 147 -9.78 7.06 3.27
N TYR A 148 -10.75 6.51 3.98
CA TYR A 148 -11.17 6.93 5.32
C TYR A 148 -10.45 6.18 6.45
N SER A 149 -9.69 5.13 6.12
CA SER A 149 -8.96 4.34 7.10
C SER A 149 -7.90 5.19 7.82
N PRO A 150 -7.75 5.02 9.15
CA PRO A 150 -6.67 5.66 9.89
C PRO A 150 -5.27 5.18 9.46
N SER A 151 -5.18 4.07 8.73
CA SER A 151 -3.92 3.58 8.17
C SER A 151 -3.43 4.38 6.96
N VAL A 152 -4.28 5.18 6.31
CA VAL A 152 -3.89 5.98 5.15
C VAL A 152 -3.23 7.27 5.60
N LEU A 153 -1.93 7.41 5.32
CA LEU A 153 -1.16 8.62 5.60
C LEU A 153 -1.37 9.69 4.52
N LYS A 154 -1.53 9.25 3.26
CA LYS A 154 -1.72 10.11 2.08
C LYS A 154 -2.33 9.27 0.96
N SER A 155 -3.31 9.83 0.24
CA SER A 155 -3.88 9.22 -0.97
C SER A 155 -4.17 10.30 -2.00
N ASP A 156 -4.10 9.95 -3.29
CA ASP A 156 -4.63 10.77 -4.39
C ASP A 156 -5.89 10.18 -5.05
N ILE A 157 -6.40 9.05 -4.53
CA ILE A 157 -7.67 8.49 -4.99
C ILE A 157 -8.85 9.31 -4.49
N GLN A 158 -9.73 9.67 -5.43
CA GLN A 158 -10.96 10.40 -5.14
C GLN A 158 -12.18 9.46 -4.97
N LEU A 159 -12.18 8.33 -5.66
CA LEU A 159 -13.31 7.40 -5.69
C LEU A 159 -13.33 6.50 -4.45
N ASP A 160 -14.54 6.23 -3.95
CA ASP A 160 -14.75 5.11 -3.04
C ASP A 160 -14.63 3.83 -3.86
N LEU A 161 -13.55 3.09 -3.63
CA LEU A 161 -13.39 1.74 -4.18
C LEU A 161 -14.53 0.84 -3.67
N CYS A 162 -14.88 -0.16 -4.47
CA CYS A 162 -16.15 -0.88 -4.42
C CYS A 162 -16.60 -1.29 -3.04
#